data_AF-A0A0C1Z9B9-F1
#
_entry.id   AF-A0A0C1Z9B9-F1
#
_cell.length_a   1.000
_cell.length_b   1.000
_cell.length_c   1.000
_cell.angle_alpha   90.00
_cell.angle_beta   90.00
_cell.angle_gamma   90.00
#
_symmetry.space_group_name_H-M   'P 1'
#
loop_
_entity.id
_entity.type
_entity.pdbx_description
1 polymer ?
#
loop_
_entity_poly.entity_id
_entity_poly.type
_entity_poly.pdbx_seq_one_letter_code
_entity_poly.pdbx_strand_id
1 'polypeptide(L)'
;MGIVPVSVHEGKREGAVVLAQRGLVITAVDPLRTSVTEDEILARFGLRPPAEALPEIRQLLIAETAKERRSQGEGDTDLMRVCCVQLFFAGTLADTPLIWSAKSASMDANGAIDVQMLCGPGLRETKAYLRAQPGELALGALTRILEGEAWGEFEDFSVEAEQRRHAAWYGLELEG
;
A
#
# COMPACT_ATOMS: atom_id res chain seq x y z
N MET A 1 -62.35 1.68 -20.29
CA MET A 1 -61.80 2.47 -19.18
C MET A 1 -62.25 1.80 -17.90
N GLY A 2 -61.36 1.06 -17.24
CA GLY A 2 -61.70 0.24 -16.08
C GLY A 2 -60.41 -0.22 -15.41
N ILE A 3 -60.08 0.40 -14.28
CA ILE A 3 -59.01 0.00 -13.38
C ILE A 3 -59.67 -0.90 -12.34
N VAL A 4 -59.18 -2.11 -12.20
CA VAL A 4 -59.41 -2.98 -11.03
C VAL A 4 -58.06 -3.57 -10.63
N PRO A 5 -57.61 -3.38 -9.38
CA PRO A 5 -56.36 -3.95 -8.89
C PRO A 5 -56.57 -5.22 -8.06
N VAL A 6 -55.43 -5.84 -7.73
CA VAL A 6 -55.16 -6.81 -6.65
C VAL A 6 -55.40 -8.29 -6.94
N SER A 7 -54.28 -9.04 -6.95
CA SER A 7 -54.07 -10.14 -6.00
C SER A 7 -52.57 -10.42 -5.87
N VAL A 8 -51.98 -9.88 -4.79
CA VAL A 8 -50.75 -10.38 -4.19
C VAL A 8 -51.19 -11.47 -3.22
N HIS A 9 -50.67 -12.69 -3.37
CA HIS A 9 -50.76 -13.70 -2.33
C HIS A 9 -49.39 -13.92 -1.71
N GLU A 10 -49.33 -13.55 -0.43
CA GLU A 10 -48.28 -13.85 0.53
C GLU A 10 -48.07 -15.36 0.67
N GLY A 11 -46.80 -15.75 0.72
CA GLY A 11 -46.35 -17.05 1.16
C GLY A 11 -45.20 -16.90 2.17
N LYS A 12 -45.57 -16.67 3.43
CA LYS A 12 -44.88 -17.00 4.69
C LYS A 12 -43.42 -16.56 4.91
N ARG A 13 -43.28 -15.61 5.85
CA ARG A 13 -42.19 -15.57 6.84
C ARG A 13 -42.41 -16.65 7.91
N GLU A 14 -41.36 -17.38 8.26
CA GLU A 14 -41.07 -18.07 9.55
C GLU A 14 -39.84 -18.96 9.29
N GLY A 15 -38.77 -18.98 10.07
CA GLY A 15 -38.39 -18.27 11.27
C GLY A 15 -36.87 -18.36 11.43
N ALA A 16 -36.32 -17.45 12.22
CA ALA A 16 -34.96 -17.57 12.71
C ALA A 16 -34.86 -18.83 13.58
N VAL A 17 -33.87 -19.68 13.29
CA VAL A 17 -33.26 -20.52 14.33
C VAL A 17 -31.85 -20.00 14.52
N VAL A 18 -31.72 -19.15 15.54
CA VAL A 18 -30.45 -18.82 16.16
C VAL A 18 -29.96 -20.10 16.85
N LEU A 19 -28.94 -20.73 16.28
CA LEU A 19 -28.05 -21.60 17.05
C LEU A 19 -26.75 -20.85 17.23
N ALA A 20 -26.62 -20.25 18.42
CA ALA A 20 -25.37 -19.69 18.90
C ALA A 20 -24.34 -20.81 19.01
N GLN A 21 -23.41 -20.88 18.07
CA GLN A 21 -22.09 -21.44 18.32
C GLN A 21 -21.05 -20.34 18.10
N ARG A 22 -20.21 -20.22 19.12
CA ARG A 22 -19.24 -19.16 19.36
C ARG A 22 -18.30 -18.97 18.15
N GLY A 23 -18.20 -17.72 17.73
CA GLY A 23 -16.92 -17.06 17.42
C GLY A 23 -16.03 -17.75 16.41
N LEU A 24 -16.42 -17.69 15.14
CA LEU A 24 -15.46 -17.74 14.04
C LEU A 24 -16.05 -16.95 12.87
N VAL A 25 -15.62 -15.70 12.72
CA VAL A 25 -15.83 -14.96 11.47
C VAL A 25 -14.83 -15.56 10.48
N ILE A 26 -15.24 -16.62 9.77
CA ILE A 26 -14.55 -17.01 8.55
C ILE A 26 -15.01 -16.01 7.50
N THR A 27 -14.19 -15.02 7.19
CA THR A 27 -14.35 -14.24 5.96
C THR A 27 -14.34 -15.24 4.81
N ALA A 28 -15.47 -15.37 4.11
CA ALA A 28 -15.55 -16.20 2.92
C ALA A 28 -14.60 -15.57 1.88
N VAL A 29 -13.45 -16.21 1.66
CA VAL A 29 -12.52 -15.84 0.60
C VAL A 29 -13.20 -16.20 -0.72
N ASP A 30 -13.42 -15.21 -1.58
CA ASP A 30 -13.96 -15.40 -2.91
C ASP A 30 -13.01 -16.29 -3.74
N PRO A 31 -13.44 -17.51 -4.14
CA PRO A 31 -12.57 -18.45 -4.86
C PRO A 31 -12.20 -18.01 -6.28
N LEU A 32 -12.70 -16.86 -6.76
CA LEU A 32 -12.30 -16.24 -8.03
C LEU A 32 -11.32 -15.07 -7.86
N ARG A 33 -10.92 -14.70 -6.63
CA ARG A 33 -10.03 -13.58 -6.39
C ARG A 33 -8.56 -13.97 -6.55
N THR A 34 -8.00 -13.67 -7.71
CA THR A 34 -6.58 -13.95 -8.05
C THR A 34 -5.59 -12.89 -7.54
N SER A 35 -6.07 -11.78 -6.98
CA SER A 35 -5.24 -10.66 -6.50
C SER A 35 -5.26 -10.54 -4.99
N VAL A 36 -4.08 -10.36 -4.40
CA VAL A 36 -3.90 -10.04 -2.98
C VAL A 36 -4.29 -8.58 -2.71
N THR A 37 -4.84 -8.27 -1.55
CA THR A 37 -5.19 -6.89 -1.16
C THR A 37 -4.23 -6.29 -0.12
N GLU A 38 -4.29 -4.96 0.07
CA GLU A 38 -3.57 -4.25 1.13
C GLU A 38 -3.75 -4.93 2.51
N ASP A 39 -4.99 -5.19 2.91
CA ASP A 39 -5.31 -5.85 4.19
C ASP A 39 -4.67 -7.23 4.35
N GLU A 40 -4.58 -8.01 3.26
CA GLU A 40 -4.00 -9.35 3.30
C GLU A 40 -2.48 -9.30 3.46
N ILE A 41 -1.83 -8.37 2.75
CA ILE A 41 -0.38 -8.14 2.87
C ILE A 41 -0.03 -7.58 4.25
N LEU A 42 -0.84 -6.66 4.77
CA LEU A 42 -0.64 -6.11 6.10
C LEU A 42 -0.87 -7.16 7.19
N ALA A 43 -1.93 -7.98 7.09
CA ALA A 43 -2.18 -9.06 8.04
C ALA A 43 -1.09 -10.13 8.00
N ARG A 44 -0.51 -10.39 6.83
CA ARG A 44 0.51 -11.44 6.66
C ARG A 44 1.89 -11.01 7.13
N PHE A 45 2.29 -9.77 6.91
CA PHE A 45 3.67 -9.32 7.14
C PHE A 45 3.80 -8.15 8.12
N GLY A 46 2.70 -7.52 8.52
CA GLY A 46 2.70 -6.27 9.27
C GLY A 46 3.41 -5.15 8.50
N LEU A 47 3.82 -4.10 9.22
CA LEU A 47 4.64 -3.02 8.65
C LEU A 47 6.13 -3.34 8.65
N ARG A 48 6.56 -4.30 9.49
CA ARG A 48 7.95 -4.78 9.60
C ARG A 48 8.04 -6.20 9.07
N PRO A 49 8.03 -6.40 7.73
CA PRO A 49 8.16 -7.72 7.17
C PRO A 49 9.50 -8.36 7.55
N PRO A 50 9.55 -9.68 7.76
CA PRO A 50 10.81 -10.37 7.92
C PRO A 50 11.58 -10.39 6.59
N ALA A 51 12.91 -10.53 6.64
CA ALA A 51 13.78 -10.37 5.47
C ALA A 51 13.43 -11.33 4.32
N GLU A 52 12.97 -12.54 4.63
CA GLU A 52 12.53 -13.56 3.68
C GLU A 52 11.26 -13.18 2.89
N ALA A 53 10.45 -12.25 3.40
CA ALA A 53 9.24 -11.77 2.74
C ALA A 53 9.51 -10.61 1.77
N LEU A 54 10.65 -9.90 1.90
CA LEU A 54 10.98 -8.75 1.05
C LEU A 54 11.02 -9.08 -0.44
N PRO A 55 11.51 -10.24 -0.92
CA PRO A 55 11.42 -10.60 -2.33
C PRO A 55 9.98 -10.65 -2.84
N GLU A 56 9.03 -11.18 -2.06
CA GLU A 56 7.62 -11.25 -2.44
C GLU A 56 7.01 -9.84 -2.53
N ILE A 57 7.25 -9.00 -1.53
CA ILE A 57 6.78 -7.61 -1.49
C ILE A 57 7.31 -6.81 -2.69
N ARG A 58 8.59 -6.98 -3.04
CA ARG A 58 9.17 -6.35 -4.25
C ARG A 58 8.47 -6.81 -5.52
N GLN A 59 8.19 -8.10 -5.66
CA GLN A 59 7.51 -8.63 -6.85
C GLN A 59 6.08 -8.10 -6.98
N LEU A 60 5.35 -8.01 -5.87
CA LEU A 60 4.01 -7.40 -5.85
C LEU A 60 4.07 -5.94 -6.29
N LEU A 61 4.99 -5.16 -5.72
CA LEU A 61 5.16 -3.75 -6.08
C LEU A 61 5.52 -3.57 -7.56
N ILE A 62 6.41 -4.42 -8.10
CA ILE A 62 6.77 -4.41 -9.53
C ILE A 62 5.54 -4.71 -10.39
N ALA A 63 4.75 -5.73 -10.05
CA ALA A 63 3.59 -6.15 -10.82
C ALA A 63 2.49 -5.07 -10.85
N GLU A 64 2.17 -4.46 -9.69
CA GLU A 64 1.18 -3.40 -9.60
C GLU A 64 1.67 -2.10 -10.27
N THR A 65 2.95 -1.74 -10.10
CA THR A 65 3.56 -0.62 -10.82
C THR A 65 3.45 -0.80 -12.34
N ALA A 66 3.66 -2.02 -12.84
CA ALA A 66 3.56 -2.32 -14.26
C ALA A 66 2.12 -2.25 -14.78
N LYS A 67 1.11 -2.60 -13.96
CA LYS A 67 -0.31 -2.38 -14.26
C LYS A 67 -0.63 -0.89 -14.32
N GLU A 68 -0.24 -0.15 -13.30
CA GLU A 68 -0.54 1.28 -13.17
C GLU A 68 0.06 2.12 -14.32
N ARG A 69 1.23 1.71 -14.84
CA ARG A 69 1.85 2.32 -16.03
C ARG A 69 1.13 2.02 -17.35
N ARG A 70 0.36 0.93 -17.44
CA ARG A 70 -0.41 0.60 -18.65
C ARG A 70 -1.65 1.47 -18.76
N SER A 71 -2.36 1.62 -17.65
CA SER A 71 -3.50 2.52 -17.53
C SER A 71 -3.62 2.95 -16.08
N GLN A 72 -3.85 4.25 -15.87
CA GLN A 72 -4.13 4.78 -14.54
C GLN A 72 -5.32 4.04 -13.92
N GLY A 73 -5.16 3.59 -12.68
CA GLY A 73 -6.14 2.81 -11.93
C GLY A 73 -6.20 1.32 -12.29
N GLU A 74 -5.33 0.82 -13.17
CA GLU A 74 -5.19 -0.63 -13.41
C GLU A 74 -4.38 -1.31 -12.30
N GLY A 75 -3.45 -0.59 -11.67
CA GLY A 75 -2.73 -1.07 -10.50
C GLY A 75 -3.51 -0.80 -9.21
N ASP A 76 -3.40 -1.71 -8.25
CA ASP A 76 -3.93 -1.48 -6.91
C ASP A 76 -3.00 -0.51 -6.15
N THR A 77 -3.39 0.76 -6.13
CA THR A 77 -2.57 1.84 -5.53
C THR A 77 -2.47 1.70 -4.01
N ASP A 78 -3.47 1.14 -3.33
CA ASP A 78 -3.40 0.87 -1.89
C ASP A 78 -2.41 -0.26 -1.61
N LEU A 79 -2.42 -1.33 -2.42
CA LEU A 79 -1.42 -2.39 -2.35
C LEU A 79 -0.01 -1.84 -2.65
N MET A 80 0.15 -0.99 -3.66
CA MET A 80 1.43 -0.33 -3.94
C MET A 80 1.93 0.48 -2.74
N ARG A 81 1.04 1.25 -2.09
CA ARG A 81 1.37 2.04 -0.90
C ARG A 81 1.86 1.17 0.24
N VAL A 82 1.14 0.11 0.61
CA VAL A 82 1.57 -0.74 1.74
C VAL A 82 2.89 -1.46 1.45
N CYS A 83 3.12 -1.89 0.20
CA CYS A 83 4.42 -2.44 -0.18
C CYS A 83 5.55 -1.41 -0.04
N CYS A 84 5.33 -0.16 -0.48
CA CYS A 84 6.31 0.92 -0.28
C CYS A 84 6.57 1.20 1.21
N VAL A 85 5.53 1.19 2.06
CA VAL A 85 5.69 1.33 3.52
C VAL A 85 6.52 0.18 4.08
N GLN A 86 6.23 -1.06 3.72
CA GLN A 86 6.98 -2.23 4.18
C GLN A 86 8.46 -2.17 3.77
N LEU A 87 8.77 -1.73 2.54
CA LEU A 87 10.15 -1.53 2.09
C LEU A 87 10.83 -0.35 2.79
N PHE A 88 10.09 0.72 3.08
CA PHE A 88 10.58 1.84 3.89
C PHE A 88 10.97 1.38 5.31
N PHE A 89 10.12 0.58 5.97
CA PHE A 89 10.41 0.00 7.28
C PHE A 89 11.59 -0.97 7.25
N ALA A 90 11.79 -1.70 6.15
CA ALA A 90 12.96 -2.57 5.96
C ALA A 90 14.27 -1.79 5.78
N GLY A 91 14.21 -0.50 5.44
CA GLY A 91 15.35 0.41 5.48
C GLY A 91 16.52 0.00 4.56
N THR A 92 16.23 -0.57 3.39
CA THR A 92 17.27 -1.02 2.45
C THR A 92 17.44 -0.03 1.29
N LEU A 93 18.65 0.51 1.11
CA LEU A 93 18.96 1.47 0.03
C LEU A 93 18.64 0.95 -1.38
N ALA A 94 18.79 -0.37 -1.59
CA ALA A 94 18.51 -1.01 -2.86
C ALA A 94 17.03 -0.90 -3.30
N ASP A 95 16.12 -0.63 -2.36
CA ASP A 95 14.68 -0.51 -2.63
C ASP A 95 14.27 0.90 -3.05
N THR A 96 15.11 1.92 -2.82
CA THR A 96 14.79 3.31 -3.18
C THR A 96 14.38 3.48 -4.66
N PRO A 97 15.09 2.92 -5.65
CA PRO A 97 14.68 3.06 -7.06
C PRO A 97 13.34 2.36 -7.37
N LEU A 98 13.02 1.28 -6.66
CA LEU A 98 11.76 0.57 -6.83
C LEU A 98 10.59 1.39 -6.26
N ILE A 99 10.75 1.93 -5.05
CA ILE A 99 9.75 2.82 -4.43
C ILE A 99 9.53 4.06 -5.31
N TRP A 100 10.60 4.64 -5.88
CA TRP A 100 10.48 5.73 -6.83
C TRP A 100 9.73 5.33 -8.12
N SER A 101 10.03 4.16 -8.67
CA SER A 101 9.34 3.64 -9.85
C SER A 101 7.82 3.49 -9.61
N ALA A 102 7.43 3.06 -8.41
CA ALA A 102 6.04 2.97 -8.01
C ALA A 102 5.39 4.35 -7.86
N LYS A 103 6.01 5.26 -7.10
CA LYS A 103 5.51 6.63 -6.91
C LYS A 103 5.31 7.37 -8.24
N SER A 104 6.23 7.20 -9.18
CA SER A 104 6.20 7.86 -10.48
C SER A 104 5.37 7.13 -11.55
N ALA A 105 4.61 6.10 -11.19
CA ALA A 105 3.85 5.29 -12.15
C ALA A 105 2.66 6.00 -12.77
N SER A 106 1.95 6.82 -11.99
CA SER A 106 0.76 7.58 -12.39
C SER A 106 0.52 8.78 -11.46
N MET A 107 -0.50 9.58 -11.76
CA MET A 107 -0.92 10.67 -10.87
C MET A 107 -1.43 10.14 -9.52
N ASP A 108 -2.20 9.06 -9.53
CA ASP A 108 -2.77 8.46 -8.32
C ASP A 108 -1.68 7.86 -7.44
N ALA A 109 -0.75 7.10 -8.02
CA ALA A 109 0.40 6.57 -7.30
C ALA A 109 1.30 7.68 -6.75
N ASN A 110 1.49 8.78 -7.50
CA ASN A 110 2.29 9.92 -7.04
C ASN A 110 1.66 10.63 -5.85
N GLY A 111 0.33 10.69 -5.76
CA GLY A 111 -0.40 11.23 -4.62
C GLY A 111 -0.51 10.28 -3.43
N ALA A 112 -0.50 8.96 -3.66
CA ALA A 112 -0.68 7.95 -2.62
C ALA A 112 0.61 7.52 -1.91
N ILE A 113 1.76 7.61 -2.59
CA ILE A 113 3.07 7.17 -2.06
C ILE A 113 3.87 8.41 -1.66
N ASP A 114 4.17 8.56 -0.38
CA ASP A 114 4.91 9.71 0.14
C ASP A 114 6.38 9.69 -0.31
N VAL A 115 6.94 10.86 -0.65
CA VAL A 115 8.35 10.95 -1.11
C VAL A 115 9.35 10.52 -0.03
N GLN A 116 8.97 10.68 1.24
CA GLN A 116 9.72 10.30 2.42
C GLN A 116 9.94 8.77 2.49
N MET A 117 9.06 7.97 1.89
CA MET A 117 9.21 6.49 1.83
C MET A 117 10.47 6.06 1.07
N LEU A 118 11.05 6.91 0.21
CA LEU A 118 12.33 6.63 -0.46
C LEU A 118 13.51 6.58 0.53
N CYS A 119 13.33 7.15 1.72
CA CYS A 119 14.38 7.47 2.68
C CYS A 119 14.37 6.56 3.91
N GLY A 120 13.93 5.31 3.78
CA GLY A 120 13.93 4.31 4.88
C GLY A 120 15.26 4.12 5.61
N PRO A 121 16.41 4.08 4.89
CA PRO A 121 17.74 4.06 5.52
C PRO A 121 18.20 5.41 6.12
N GLY A 122 17.43 6.48 5.91
CA GLY A 122 17.80 7.87 6.22
C GLY A 122 17.96 8.73 4.96
N LEU A 123 17.58 10.02 5.05
CA LEU A 123 17.60 10.97 3.93
C LEU A 123 19.02 11.18 3.38
N ARG A 124 20.02 11.29 4.27
CA ARG A 124 21.41 11.55 3.87
C ARG A 124 22.01 10.34 3.13
N GLU A 125 21.79 9.15 3.67
CA GLU A 125 22.22 7.86 3.15
C GLU A 125 21.60 7.61 1.79
N THR A 126 20.28 7.83 1.66
CA THR A 126 19.55 7.72 0.39
C THR A 126 20.11 8.68 -0.66
N LYS A 127 20.32 9.97 -0.34
CA LYS A 127 20.90 10.92 -1.30
C LYS A 127 22.32 10.53 -1.73
N ALA A 128 23.15 10.03 -0.81
CA ALA A 128 24.50 9.57 -1.13
C ALA A 128 24.47 8.35 -2.06
N TYR A 129 23.60 7.39 -1.79
CA TYR A 129 23.38 6.22 -2.64
C TYR A 129 22.94 6.63 -4.04
N LEU A 130 21.90 7.46 -4.17
CA LEU A 130 21.36 7.85 -5.48
C LEU A 130 22.37 8.62 -6.33
N ARG A 131 23.24 9.45 -5.73
CA ARG A 131 24.32 10.13 -6.46
C ARG A 131 25.36 9.17 -7.03
N ALA A 132 25.57 8.03 -6.40
CA ALA A 132 26.53 7.03 -6.82
C ALA A 132 25.96 6.06 -7.88
N GLN A 133 24.64 6.06 -8.09
CA GLN A 133 23.98 5.16 -9.02
C GLN A 133 23.76 5.82 -10.39
N PRO A 134 24.16 5.18 -11.50
CA PRO A 134 23.77 5.62 -12.83
C PRO A 134 22.29 5.25 -13.11
N GLY A 135 21.64 6.05 -13.97
CA GLY A 135 20.33 5.72 -14.54
C GLY A 135 19.22 6.70 -14.19
N GLU A 136 18.18 6.70 -15.03
CA GLU A 136 17.07 7.66 -14.96
C GLU A 136 16.24 7.52 -13.68
N LEU A 137 16.06 6.30 -13.17
CA LEU A 137 15.34 6.09 -11.90
C LEU A 137 16.09 6.71 -10.72
N ALA A 138 17.41 6.55 -10.64
CA ALA A 138 18.20 7.11 -9.56
C ALA A 138 18.23 8.65 -9.63
N LEU A 139 18.39 9.19 -10.84
CA LEU A 139 18.35 10.63 -11.08
C LEU A 139 16.98 11.22 -10.74
N GLY A 140 15.88 10.61 -11.22
CA GLY A 140 14.52 11.07 -10.95
C GLY A 140 14.19 11.06 -9.46
N ALA A 141 14.55 9.99 -8.75
CA ALA A 141 14.40 9.88 -7.30
C ALA A 141 15.16 11.00 -6.58
N LEU A 142 16.43 11.22 -6.95
CA LEU A 142 17.26 12.25 -6.34
C LEU A 142 16.71 13.65 -6.59
N THR A 143 16.33 13.96 -7.83
CA THR A 143 15.71 15.24 -8.20
C THR A 143 14.47 15.50 -7.35
N ARG A 144 13.56 14.53 -7.25
CA ARG A 144 12.32 14.71 -6.49
C ARG A 144 12.57 14.90 -5.00
N ILE A 145 13.55 14.21 -4.42
CA ILE A 145 13.96 14.42 -3.02
C ILE A 145 14.49 15.86 -2.84
N LEU A 146 15.37 16.31 -3.73
CA LEU A 146 15.95 17.67 -3.65
C LEU A 146 14.90 18.76 -3.80
N GLU A 147 13.92 18.57 -4.69
CA GLU A 147 12.76 19.44 -4.81
C GLU A 147 11.95 19.45 -3.51
N GLY A 148 11.68 18.28 -2.92
CA GLY A 148 10.96 18.19 -1.65
C GLY A 148 11.67 18.88 -0.50
N GLU A 149 13.01 18.80 -0.44
CA GLU A 149 13.79 19.57 0.53
C GLU A 149 13.62 21.08 0.32
N ALA A 150 13.60 21.56 -0.93
CA ALA A 150 13.38 22.97 -1.24
C ALA A 150 11.96 23.46 -0.87
N TRP A 151 10.96 22.56 -0.87
CA TRP A 151 9.58 22.84 -0.49
C TRP A 151 9.26 22.56 0.98
N GLY A 152 10.24 22.11 1.79
CA GLY A 152 10.04 21.81 3.21
C GLY A 152 9.36 20.46 3.49
N GLU A 153 9.19 19.59 2.50
CA GLU A 153 8.59 18.25 2.69
C GLU A 153 9.41 17.37 3.65
N PHE A 154 10.70 17.67 3.81
CA PHE A 154 11.61 16.96 4.71
C PHE A 154 11.93 17.76 6.00
N GLU A 155 11.20 18.84 6.29
CA GLU A 155 11.32 19.54 7.56
C GLU A 155 10.98 18.58 8.72
N ASP A 156 11.84 18.52 9.72
CA ASP A 156 11.78 17.58 10.86
C ASP A 156 11.68 16.08 10.48
N PHE A 157 12.03 15.72 9.24
CA PHE A 157 12.02 14.32 8.81
C PHE A 157 12.96 13.47 9.66
N SER A 158 12.40 12.39 10.21
CA SER A 158 13.14 11.27 10.77
C SER A 158 12.45 9.98 10.37
N VAL A 159 13.23 8.92 10.21
CA VAL A 159 12.70 7.59 9.88
C VAL A 159 11.70 7.14 10.95
N GLU A 160 12.01 7.39 12.23
CA GLU A 160 11.17 7.01 13.37
C GLU A 160 9.86 7.79 13.43
N ALA A 161 9.85 9.10 13.11
CA ALA A 161 8.60 9.86 13.04
C ALA A 161 7.71 9.38 11.90
N GLU A 162 8.31 9.08 10.76
CA GLU A 162 7.59 8.64 9.58
C GLU A 162 7.05 7.20 9.73
N GLN A 163 7.83 6.30 10.35
CA GLN A 163 7.36 4.98 10.75
C GLN A 163 6.15 5.10 11.70
N ARG A 164 6.20 5.98 12.70
CA ARG A 164 5.05 6.22 13.61
C ARG A 164 3.85 6.77 12.87
N ARG A 165 4.04 7.69 11.92
CA ARG A 165 2.95 8.25 11.11
C ARG A 165 2.25 7.17 10.28
N HIS A 166 3.00 6.28 9.63
CA HIS A 166 2.43 5.17 8.89
C HIS A 166 1.79 4.11 9.79
N ALA A 167 2.38 3.81 10.94
CA ALA A 167 1.75 2.92 11.90
C ALA A 167 0.38 3.46 12.34
N ALA A 168 0.30 4.75 12.68
CA ALA A 168 -0.95 5.41 13.03
C ALA A 168 -1.97 5.41 11.87
N TRP A 169 -1.52 5.60 10.62
CA TRP A 169 -2.38 5.51 9.43
C TRP A 169 -3.08 4.14 9.33
N TYR A 170 -2.34 3.07 9.62
CA TYR A 170 -2.85 1.70 9.60
C TYR A 170 -3.49 1.23 10.92
N GLY A 171 -3.64 2.12 11.91
CA GLY A 171 -4.20 1.76 13.22
C GLY A 171 -3.32 0.80 14.02
N LEU A 172 -2.01 0.79 13.77
CA LEU A 172 -1.02 -0.04 14.43
C LEU A 172 -0.15 0.79 15.38
N GLU A 173 0.26 0.19 16.49
CA GLU A 173 1.25 0.77 17.40
C GLU A 173 2.62 0.12 17.15
N LEU A 174 3.68 0.93 17.12
CA LEU A 174 5.05 0.39 17.06
C LEU A 174 5.51 0.10 18.47
N GLU A 175 5.79 -1.17 18.76
CA GLU A 175 6.52 -1.55 19.96
C GLU A 175 7.96 -1.03 19.86
N GLY A 176 8.40 -0.31 20.90
CA GLY A 176 9.70 0.38 20.97
C GLY A 176 10.87 -0.54 21.25
#